data_AF-J8V286-F1
#
_entry.id   AF-J8V286-F1
#
_cell.length_a   1.000
_cell.length_b   1.000
_cell.length_c   1.000
_cell.angle_alpha   90.00
_cell.angle_beta   90.00
_cell.angle_gamma   90.00
#
_symmetry.space_group_name_H-M   'P 1'
#
loop_
_entity.id
_entity.type
_entity.pdbx_description
1 polymer ?
#
loop_
_entity_poly.entity_id
_entity_poly.type
_entity_poly.pdbx_seq_one_letter_code
_entity_poly.pdbx_strand_id
1 'polypeptide(L)'
;MPRCGRILGPGSRLVAVALAAMAMVQGAAGADILQTIGFSNCGADANIQVQKVDIQYNNEKKTVSFDVAGSSSRIQNVTAILNVTAYGQQVYSNTFNPCARGTFVSQLCPGML
;
A
#
# COMPACT_ATOMS: atom_id res chain seq x y z
N MET A 1 5.45 67.96 -12.34
CA MET A 1 5.87 67.16 -13.51
C MET A 1 4.92 65.97 -13.63
N PRO A 2 4.07 65.86 -14.67
CA PRO A 2 3.23 64.67 -14.86
C PRO A 2 4.08 63.56 -15.50
N ARG A 3 4.08 62.36 -14.92
CA ARG A 3 4.65 61.18 -15.56
C ARG A 3 3.58 60.41 -16.34
N CYS A 4 4.03 59.99 -17.51
CA CYS A 4 3.33 59.35 -18.61
C CYS A 4 2.56 58.08 -18.20
N GLY A 5 1.47 57.81 -18.89
CA GLY A 5 0.48 56.80 -18.55
C GLY A 5 0.83 55.36 -18.92
N ARG A 6 -0.14 54.47 -18.69
CA ARG A 6 -0.33 53.24 -19.47
C ARG A 6 -1.80 52.85 -19.40
N ILE A 7 -2.48 53.08 -20.52
CA ILE A 7 -3.82 52.60 -20.80
C ILE A 7 -3.74 51.06 -20.82
N LEU A 8 -4.40 50.42 -19.87
CA LEU A 8 -4.57 48.97 -19.83
C LEU A 8 -5.56 48.59 -20.95
N GLY A 9 -5.03 48.23 -22.12
CA GLY A 9 -5.84 47.80 -23.25
C GLY A 9 -6.64 46.53 -22.96
N PRO A 10 -7.80 46.33 -23.62
CA PRO A 10 -8.73 45.22 -23.36
C PRO A 10 -8.12 43.82 -23.56
N GLY A 11 -6.97 43.70 -24.23
CA GLY A 11 -6.23 42.45 -24.39
C GLY A 11 -5.59 41.91 -23.10
N SER A 12 -5.38 42.76 -22.09
CA SER A 12 -4.67 42.35 -20.86
C SER A 12 -5.53 41.49 -19.91
N ARG A 13 -6.86 41.56 -20.02
CA ARG A 13 -7.78 40.74 -19.20
C ARG A 13 -7.83 39.29 -19.67
N LEU A 14 -7.68 39.05 -20.98
CA LEU A 14 -7.68 37.70 -21.56
C LEU A 14 -6.42 36.91 -21.19
N VAL A 15 -5.26 37.58 -21.15
CA VAL A 15 -3.99 36.95 -20.76
C VAL A 15 -3.99 36.54 -19.29
N ALA A 16 -4.56 37.37 -18.40
CA ALA A 16 -4.67 37.06 -16.98
C ALA A 16 -5.58 35.84 -16.72
N VAL A 17 -6.68 35.70 -17.47
CA VAL A 17 -7.58 34.54 -17.37
C VAL A 17 -6.92 33.26 -17.89
N ALA A 18 -6.14 33.35 -18.97
CA ALA A 18 -5.42 32.20 -19.52
C ALA A 18 -4.34 31.68 -18.56
N LEU A 19 -3.61 32.54 -17.85
CA LEU A 19 -2.65 32.12 -16.82
C LEU A 19 -3.34 31.51 -15.58
N ALA A 20 -4.50 32.04 -15.17
CA ALA A 20 -5.26 31.50 -14.05
C ALA A 20 -5.84 30.10 -14.32
N ALA A 21 -6.23 29.81 -15.56
CA ALA A 21 -6.75 28.49 -15.95
C ALA A 21 -5.66 27.40 -15.92
N MET A 22 -4.40 27.74 -16.23
CA MET A 22 -3.27 26.80 -16.19
C MET A 22 -2.83 26.48 -14.75
N ALA A 23 -3.12 27.33 -13.78
CA ALA A 23 -2.81 27.08 -12.38
C ALA A 23 -3.73 26.02 -11.73
N MET A 24 -4.87 25.69 -12.34
CA MET A 24 -5.87 24.77 -11.75
C MET A 24 -5.66 23.30 -12.15
N VAL A 25 -4.73 22.99 -13.06
CA VAL A 25 -4.31 21.62 -13.39
C VAL A 25 -3.29 21.15 -12.35
N GLN A 26 -3.76 20.95 -11.13
CA GLN A 26 -3.04 20.15 -10.14
C GLN A 26 -3.86 18.88 -9.97
N GLY A 27 -3.59 17.91 -10.85
CA GLY A 27 -4.16 16.58 -10.71
C GLY A 27 -3.71 15.99 -9.39
N ALA A 28 -4.65 15.55 -8.57
CA ALA A 28 -4.33 14.79 -7.37
C ALA A 28 -3.80 13.41 -7.83
N ALA A 29 -2.48 13.25 -7.81
CA ALA A 29 -1.88 11.92 -7.87
C ALA A 29 -2.16 11.23 -6.54
N GLY A 30 -3.26 10.49 -6.48
CA GLY A 30 -3.53 9.60 -5.35
C GLY A 30 -2.48 8.49 -5.33
N ALA A 31 -1.85 8.27 -4.18
CA ALA A 31 -0.93 7.15 -4.04
C ALA A 31 -1.67 5.84 -4.32
N ASP A 32 -1.15 5.03 -5.24
CA ASP A 32 -1.75 3.77 -5.64
C ASP A 32 -1.42 2.68 -4.60
N ILE A 33 -2.06 2.80 -3.44
CA ILE A 33 -1.89 1.92 -2.27
C ILE A 33 -3.17 1.10 -2.07
N LEU A 34 -3.02 -0.22 -2.16
CA LEU A 34 -4.05 -1.19 -1.79
C LEU A 34 -3.79 -1.65 -0.36
N GLN A 35 -4.73 -1.37 0.56
CA GLN A 35 -4.65 -1.79 1.95
C GLN A 35 -5.70 -2.85 2.27
N THR A 36 -5.37 -3.70 3.23
CA THR A 36 -6.30 -4.68 3.80
C THR A 36 -7.44 -3.98 4.53
N ILE A 37 -8.67 -4.17 4.04
CA ILE A 37 -9.90 -3.64 4.65
C ILE A 37 -10.45 -4.55 5.76
N GLY A 38 -9.98 -5.79 5.84
CA GLY A 38 -10.34 -6.73 6.89
C GLY A 38 -9.70 -8.09 6.65
N PHE A 39 -9.64 -8.90 7.70
CA PHE A 39 -9.21 -10.29 7.61
C PHE A 39 -10.24 -11.18 8.31
N SER A 40 -10.37 -12.41 7.81
CA SER A 40 -11.14 -13.45 8.46
C SER A 40 -10.20 -14.59 8.81
N ASN A 41 -10.28 -15.09 10.03
CA ASN A 41 -9.54 -16.29 10.42
C ASN A 41 -10.33 -17.53 9.95
N CYS A 42 -9.80 -18.21 8.95
CA CYS A 42 -10.38 -19.45 8.43
C CYS A 42 -9.79 -20.71 9.09
N GLY A 43 -8.81 -20.56 9.98
CA GLY A 43 -8.11 -21.68 10.63
C GLY A 43 -8.95 -22.34 11.71
N ALA A 44 -8.89 -23.67 11.77
CA ALA A 44 -9.54 -24.47 12.83
C ALA A 44 -8.64 -24.72 14.06
N ASP A 45 -7.35 -24.36 13.96
CA ASP A 45 -6.36 -24.68 14.99
C ASP A 45 -6.39 -23.63 16.11
N ALA A 46 -7.00 -23.98 17.23
CA ALA A 46 -7.16 -23.09 18.39
C ALA A 46 -5.82 -22.67 19.03
N ASN A 47 -4.71 -23.35 18.67
CA ASN A 47 -3.38 -23.03 19.18
C ASN A 47 -2.71 -21.86 18.45
N ILE A 48 -3.25 -21.40 17.31
CA ILE A 48 -2.76 -20.23 16.57
C ILE A 48 -3.86 -19.18 16.57
N GLN A 49 -3.58 -18.04 17.18
CA GLN A 49 -4.48 -16.92 17.20
C GLN A 49 -3.89 -15.81 16.34
N VAL A 50 -4.66 -15.33 15.37
CA VAL A 50 -4.32 -14.18 14.53
C VAL A 50 -5.09 -12.97 15.05
N GLN A 51 -4.38 -11.96 15.55
CA GLN A 51 -5.00 -10.75 16.11
C GLN A 51 -5.07 -9.63 15.08
N LYS A 52 -4.06 -9.52 14.21
CA LYS A 52 -3.97 -8.46 13.21
C LYS A 52 -3.37 -9.00 11.92
N VAL A 53 -3.98 -8.62 10.81
CA VAL A 53 -3.41 -8.75 9.47
C VAL A 53 -3.68 -7.45 8.73
N ASP A 54 -2.64 -6.65 8.55
CA ASP A 54 -2.64 -5.45 7.74
C ASP A 54 -1.55 -5.57 6.68
N ILE A 55 -1.99 -5.80 5.45
CA ILE A 55 -1.12 -5.89 4.28
C ILE A 55 -1.38 -4.67 3.41
N GLN A 56 -0.31 -3.97 3.07
CA GLN A 56 -0.34 -2.80 2.20
C GLN A 56 0.53 -3.06 0.97
N TYR A 57 -0.05 -2.97 -0.22
CA TYR A 57 0.68 -3.00 -1.48
C TYR A 57 0.77 -1.60 -2.05
N ASN A 58 1.99 -1.12 -2.28
CA ASN A 58 2.25 0.13 -2.98
C ASN A 58 2.63 -0.19 -4.43
N ASN A 59 1.77 0.17 -5.37
CA ASN A 59 1.97 -0.13 -6.79
C ASN A 59 3.06 0.73 -7.44
N GLU A 60 3.36 1.93 -6.92
CA GLU A 60 4.42 2.78 -7.45
C GLU A 60 5.80 2.17 -7.16
N LYS A 61 6.01 1.75 -5.91
CA LYS A 61 7.29 1.19 -5.43
C LYS A 61 7.40 -0.31 -5.65
N LYS A 62 6.30 -0.97 -6.04
CA LYS A 62 6.18 -2.43 -6.13
C LYS A 62 6.56 -3.12 -4.82
N THR A 63 6.18 -2.53 -3.68
CA THR A 63 6.50 -3.04 -2.35
C THR A 63 5.25 -3.53 -1.63
N VAL A 64 5.37 -4.64 -0.91
CA VAL A 64 4.34 -5.14 0.01
C VAL A 64 4.85 -4.97 1.44
N SER A 65 4.08 -4.27 2.28
CA SER A 65 4.32 -4.15 3.71
C SER A 65 3.37 -5.06 4.47
N PHE A 66 3.92 -5.82 5.41
CA PHE A 66 3.17 -6.75 6.25
C PHE A 66 3.26 -6.27 7.71
N ASP A 67 2.12 -5.92 8.30
CA ASP A 67 1.95 -5.70 9.72
C ASP A 67 0.97 -6.73 10.26
N VAL A 68 1.54 -7.78 10.87
CA VAL A 68 0.83 -8.97 11.33
C VAL A 68 1.13 -9.20 12.81
N ALA A 69 0.07 -9.44 13.58
CA ALA A 69 0.17 -9.81 14.99
C ALA A 69 -0.58 -11.11 15.23
N GLY A 70 0.08 -12.03 15.91
CA GLY A 70 -0.45 -13.34 16.24
C GLY A 70 0.24 -13.90 17.48
N SER A 71 -0.38 -14.90 18.08
CA SER A 71 0.19 -15.68 19.17
C SER A 71 -0.01 -17.16 18.91
N SER A 72 0.90 -17.98 19.44
CA SER A 72 0.71 -19.42 19.46
C SER A 72 0.99 -19.98 20.84
N SER A 73 0.17 -20.95 21.26
CA SER A 73 0.34 -21.67 22.52
C SER A 73 1.36 -22.81 22.41
N ARG A 74 1.93 -23.06 21.21
CA ARG A 74 2.82 -24.19 20.94
C ARG A 74 3.99 -23.76 20.04
N ILE A 75 5.12 -24.43 20.24
CA ILE A 75 6.26 -24.35 19.32
C ILE A 75 6.01 -25.35 18.19
N GLN A 76 5.87 -24.85 16.96
CA GLN A 76 5.60 -25.67 15.79
C GLN A 76 6.23 -25.08 14.52
N ASN A 77 6.62 -25.95 13.59
CA ASN A 77 6.99 -25.53 12.24
C ASN A 77 5.73 -25.07 11.52
N VAL A 78 5.78 -23.86 10.98
CA VAL A 78 4.70 -23.29 10.19
C VAL A 78 5.16 -23.08 8.75
N THR A 79 4.27 -23.36 7.81
CA THR A 79 4.44 -23.04 6.40
C THR A 79 3.26 -22.19 5.99
N ALA A 80 3.53 -21.08 5.30
CA ALA A 80 2.49 -20.16 4.86
C ALA A 80 2.30 -20.26 3.34
N ILE A 81 1.05 -20.22 2.90
CA ILE A 81 0.68 -20.15 1.50
C ILE A 81 -0.01 -18.81 1.27
N LEU A 82 0.55 -17.98 0.40
CA LEU A 82 -0.02 -16.71 -0.01
C LEU A 82 -0.67 -16.87 -1.37
N ASN A 83 -2.00 -16.87 -1.39
CA ASN A 83 -2.80 -16.84 -2.62
C ASN A 83 -3.38 -15.44 -2.80
N VAL A 84 -3.12 -14.82 -3.95
CA VAL A 84 -3.67 -13.52 -4.33
C VAL A 84 -4.62 -13.74 -5.50
N THR A 85 -5.88 -13.40 -5.28
CA THR A 85 -6.93 -13.44 -6.30
C THR A 85 -7.37 -12.02 -6.60
N ALA A 86 -7.31 -11.64 -7.87
CA ALA A 86 -7.75 -10.33 -8.35
C ALA A 86 -8.70 -10.53 -9.53
N TYR A 87 -9.81 -9.78 -9.56
CA TYR A 87 -10.83 -9.87 -10.62
C TYR A 87 -11.35 -11.31 -10.86
N GLY A 88 -11.43 -12.11 -9.79
CA GLY A 88 -11.90 -13.50 -9.86
C GLY A 88 -10.88 -14.52 -10.37
N GLN A 89 -9.63 -14.09 -10.65
CA GLN A 89 -8.55 -14.97 -11.11
C GLN A 89 -7.43 -15.02 -10.08
N GLN A 90 -6.87 -16.21 -9.81
CA GLN A 90 -5.68 -16.33 -8.97
C GLN A 90 -4.46 -15.84 -9.75
N VAL A 91 -3.95 -14.67 -9.40
CA VAL A 91 -2.86 -13.99 -10.11
C VAL A 91 -1.49 -14.31 -9.50
N TYR A 92 -1.45 -14.76 -8.26
CA TYR A 92 -0.21 -15.15 -7.58
C TYR A 92 -0.50 -16.22 -6.55
N SER A 93 0.37 -17.23 -6.47
CA SER A 93 0.37 -18.23 -5.42
C SER A 93 1.81 -18.57 -5.09
N ASN A 94 2.18 -18.42 -3.83
CA ASN A 94 3.51 -18.79 -3.39
C ASN A 94 3.45 -19.41 -2.00
N THR A 95 4.26 -20.45 -1.79
CA THR A 95 4.43 -21.10 -0.50
C THR A 95 5.77 -20.64 0.07
N PHE A 96 5.75 -20.02 1.25
CA PHE A 96 6.96 -19.59 1.91
C PHE A 96 7.13 -20.31 3.25
N ASN A 97 8.36 -20.78 3.46
CA ASN A 97 8.82 -21.28 4.74
C ASN A 97 9.48 -20.11 5.48
N PRO A 98 8.90 -19.60 6.59
CA PRO A 98 9.45 -18.47 7.32
C PRO A 98 10.84 -18.75 7.93
N CYS A 99 11.34 -19.98 7.86
CA CYS A 99 12.67 -20.36 8.35
C CYS A 99 13.69 -20.62 7.23
N ALA A 100 13.27 -20.52 5.97
CA ALA A 100 14.19 -20.58 4.84
C ALA A 100 14.93 -19.25 4.66
N ARG A 101 16.18 -19.30 4.21
CA ARG A 101 17.07 -18.12 4.08
C ARG A 101 16.46 -16.96 3.27
N GLY A 102 15.66 -17.25 2.24
CA GLY A 102 15.06 -16.24 1.37
C GLY A 102 13.77 -15.60 1.90
N THR A 103 13.17 -16.18 2.95
CA THR A 103 11.87 -15.77 3.50
C THR A 103 11.92 -15.76 5.03
N PHE A 104 13.11 -15.50 5.59
CA PHE A 104 13.37 -15.67 7.02
C PHE A 104 12.65 -14.63 7.87
N VAL A 105 11.81 -15.09 8.79
CA VAL A 105 11.10 -14.30 9.78
C VAL A 105 11.28 -14.98 11.14
N SER A 106 12.21 -14.47 11.94
CA SER A 106 12.63 -15.10 13.20
C SER A 106 11.50 -15.37 14.17
N GLN A 107 10.47 -14.52 14.18
CA GLN A 107 9.32 -14.59 15.09
C GLN A 107 8.37 -15.75 14.74
N LEU A 108 8.44 -16.25 13.51
CA LEU A 108 7.60 -17.36 13.02
C LEU A 108 8.37 -18.69 12.98
N CYS A 109 9.66 -18.67 13.35
CA CYS A 109 10.44 -19.88 13.47
C CYS A 109 10.41 -20.40 14.89
N PRO A 110 10.25 -21.72 15.08
CA PRO A 110 10.46 -22.31 16.38
C PRO A 110 11.87 -21.95 16.84
N GLY A 111 11.97 -21.35 18.02
CA GLY A 111 13.23 -20.88 18.57
C GLY A 111 14.26 -21.99 18.48
N MET A 112 15.35 -21.73 17.76
CA MET A 112 16.57 -22.52 17.88
C MET A 112 16.94 -22.53 19.36
N LEU A 113 16.73 -23.66 20.02
CA LEU A 113 17.49 -24.05 21.21
C LEU A 113 18.87 -24.50 20.74
#